data_AF-A0A699QNV7-F1
#
_entry.id   AF-A0A699QNV7-F1
#
_cell.length_a   1.000
_cell.length_b   1.000
_cell.length_c   1.000
_cell.angle_alpha   90.00
_cell.angle_beta   90.00
_cell.angle_gamma   90.00
#
_symmetry.space_group_name_H-M   'P 1'
#
loop_
_entity.id
_entity.type
_entity.pdbx_description
1 polymer ?
#
loop_
_entity_poly.entity_id
_entity_poly.type
_entity_poly.pdbx_seq_one_letter_code
_entity_poly.pdbx_strand_id
1 'polypeptide(L)'
;MMRAFRVEDLPIESKMLTKALDEAQRKVENYFFDIRKQLFEYDEVLNSQRDRVYTERRRALESEDLQSLLIEYSELTMDDILEANIGSEAPREDWDFEKLIAKIQQYCYLLNDLTPDILATKSATYEDLREYLRLRGREAYLKKRDIVDKEAPGLMKEA
;
A
#
# COMPACT_ATOMS: atom_id res chain seq x y z
N MET A 1 15.65 -8.80 52.77
CA MET A 1 14.55 -8.94 53.76
C MET A 1 14.37 -10.37 54.26
N MET A 2 14.35 -11.42 53.42
CA MET A 2 14.20 -12.81 53.89
C MET A 2 15.35 -13.34 54.78
N ARG A 3 16.61 -12.91 54.54
CA ARG A 3 17.75 -13.24 55.40
C ARG A 3 17.64 -12.75 56.86
N ALA A 4 16.78 -11.77 57.14
CA ALA A 4 16.60 -11.23 58.48
C ALA A 4 15.70 -12.11 59.37
N PHE A 5 14.90 -13.00 58.78
CA PHE A 5 13.90 -13.76 59.51
C PHE A 5 14.35 -15.16 59.98
N ARG A 6 15.48 -15.72 59.51
CA ARG A 6 16.02 -17.03 59.95
C ARG A 6 14.95 -18.09 60.26
N VAL A 7 14.02 -18.30 59.33
CA VAL A 7 13.03 -19.38 59.45
C VAL A 7 13.19 -20.27 58.23
N GLU A 8 13.98 -21.35 58.37
CA GLU A 8 14.20 -22.32 57.28
C GLU A 8 13.20 -23.50 57.36
N ASP A 9 12.60 -23.78 58.54
CA ASP A 9 11.80 -25.00 58.76
C ASP A 9 10.40 -24.81 59.40
N LEU A 10 9.92 -23.58 59.63
CA LEU A 10 8.57 -23.30 60.16
C LEU A 10 7.70 -22.55 59.13
N PRO A 11 6.38 -22.85 59.04
CA PRO A 11 5.46 -22.10 58.19
C PRO A 11 5.50 -20.60 58.50
N ILE A 12 5.70 -19.77 57.48
CA ILE A 12 5.78 -18.32 57.64
C ILE A 12 4.37 -17.72 57.51
N GLU A 13 3.79 -17.31 58.63
CA GLU A 13 2.49 -16.63 58.68
C GLU A 13 2.68 -15.14 59.01
N SER A 14 3.00 -14.33 57.99
CA SER A 14 3.11 -12.87 58.14
C SER A 14 2.25 -12.16 57.11
N LYS A 15 1.23 -11.43 57.59
CA LYS A 15 0.36 -10.60 56.74
C LYS A 15 1.15 -9.59 55.88
N MET A 16 2.27 -9.09 56.40
CA MET A 16 3.15 -8.16 55.67
C MET A 16 3.89 -8.88 54.53
N LEU A 17 4.35 -10.11 54.76
CA LEU A 17 5.02 -10.90 53.73
C LEU A 17 4.04 -11.38 52.65
N THR A 18 2.85 -11.84 53.04
CA THR A 18 1.77 -12.19 52.11
C THR A 18 1.42 -11.00 51.22
N LYS A 19 1.22 -9.81 51.79
CA LYS A 19 0.96 -8.60 51.01
C LYS A 19 2.10 -8.26 50.04
N ALA A 20 3.35 -8.41 50.47
CA ALA A 20 4.50 -8.18 49.59
C ALA A 20 4.59 -9.21 48.45
N LEU A 21 4.21 -10.46 48.70
CA LEU A 21 4.13 -11.51 47.68
C LEU A 21 3.01 -11.23 46.67
N ASP A 22 1.82 -10.83 47.14
CA ASP A 22 0.70 -10.45 46.28
C ASP A 22 1.04 -9.24 45.40
N GLU A 23 1.74 -8.25 45.95
CA GLU A 23 2.23 -7.09 45.20
C GLU A 23 3.27 -7.49 44.14
N ALA A 24 4.17 -8.42 44.46
CA ALA A 24 5.14 -8.95 43.52
C ALA A 24 4.44 -9.74 42.39
N GLN A 25 3.45 -10.57 42.73
CA GLN A 25 2.65 -11.31 41.76
C GLN A 25 1.91 -10.35 40.81
N ARG A 26 1.20 -9.34 41.34
CA ARG A 26 0.56 -8.31 40.51
C ARG A 26 1.52 -7.60 39.56
N LYS A 27 2.76 -7.32 40.00
CA LYS A 27 3.78 -6.73 39.12
C LYS A 27 4.18 -7.66 37.98
N VAL A 28 4.35 -8.96 38.25
CA VAL A 28 4.67 -9.95 37.21
C VAL A 28 3.49 -10.13 36.25
N GLU A 29 2.26 -10.18 36.75
CA GLU A 29 1.05 -10.25 35.93
C GLU A 29 0.91 -9.01 35.03
N ASN A 30 1.12 -7.81 35.58
CA ASN A 30 1.11 -6.58 34.80
C ASN A 30 2.21 -6.58 33.72
N TYR A 31 3.43 -7.04 34.05
CA TYR A 31 4.51 -7.15 33.09
C TYR A 31 4.14 -8.05 31.89
N PHE A 32 3.56 -9.23 32.15
CA PHE A 32 3.10 -10.12 31.06
C PHE A 32 1.82 -9.62 30.36
N PHE A 33 0.99 -8.85 31.03
CA PHE A 33 -0.13 -8.15 30.41
C PHE A 33 0.37 -7.10 29.42
N ASP A 34 1.32 -6.27 29.81
CA ASP A 34 1.89 -5.21 28.98
C ASP A 34 2.57 -5.79 27.73
N ILE A 35 3.32 -6.89 27.87
CA ILE A 35 3.93 -7.60 26.73
C ILE A 35 2.85 -8.08 25.75
N ARG A 36 1.77 -8.70 26.23
CA ARG A 36 0.69 -9.18 25.37
C ARG A 36 -0.05 -8.03 24.69
N LYS A 37 -0.26 -6.93 25.41
CA LYS A 37 -0.87 -5.72 24.86
C LYS A 37 -0.03 -5.16 23.72
N GLN A 38 1.28 -5.01 23.91
CA GLN A 38 2.17 -4.52 22.88
C GLN A 38 2.19 -5.45 21.65
N LEU A 39 2.23 -6.77 21.86
CA LEU A 39 2.15 -7.74 20.77
C LEU A 39 0.82 -7.61 20.00
N PHE A 40 -0.29 -7.44 20.71
CA PHE A 40 -1.61 -7.23 20.11
C PHE A 40 -1.67 -5.94 19.29
N GLU A 41 -1.11 -4.83 19.78
CA GLU A 41 -1.06 -3.57 19.04
C GLU A 41 -0.25 -3.68 17.74
N TYR A 42 0.87 -4.43 17.74
CA TYR A 42 1.59 -4.73 16.50
C TYR A 42 0.78 -5.61 15.54
N ASP A 43 0.09 -6.61 16.07
CA ASP A 43 -0.76 -7.50 15.26
C ASP A 43 -1.94 -6.75 14.65
N GLU A 44 -2.54 -5.79 15.37
CA GLU A 44 -3.65 -4.98 14.86
C GLU A 44 -3.27 -4.22 13.58
N VAL A 45 -2.07 -3.63 13.55
CA VAL A 45 -1.54 -2.98 12.34
C VAL A 45 -1.39 -3.99 11.20
N LEU A 46 -0.77 -5.13 11.44
CA LEU A 46 -0.55 -6.17 10.43
C LEU A 46 -1.87 -6.79 9.94
N ASN A 47 -2.83 -6.99 10.83
CA ASN A 47 -4.15 -7.52 10.50
C ASN A 47 -4.91 -6.53 9.60
N SER A 48 -4.89 -5.23 9.91
CA SER A 48 -5.53 -4.22 9.07
C SER A 48 -4.96 -4.20 7.64
N GLN A 49 -3.64 -4.39 7.49
CA GLN A 49 -2.98 -4.49 6.20
C GLN A 49 -3.38 -5.78 5.48
N ARG A 50 -3.38 -6.92 6.18
CA ARG A 50 -3.81 -8.21 5.64
C ARG A 50 -5.24 -8.17 5.15
N ASP A 51 -6.16 -7.60 5.92
CA ASP A 51 -7.56 -7.48 5.56
C ASP A 51 -7.74 -6.70 4.25
N ARG A 52 -7.00 -5.58 4.09
CA ARG A 52 -7.03 -4.82 2.83
C ARG A 52 -6.47 -5.62 1.65
N VAL A 53 -5.30 -6.24 1.81
CA VAL A 53 -4.66 -7.02 0.74
C VAL A 53 -5.51 -8.23 0.35
N TYR A 54 -6.09 -8.94 1.31
CA TYR A 54 -6.93 -10.10 1.04
C TYR A 54 -8.28 -9.73 0.47
N THR A 55 -8.84 -8.58 0.82
CA THR A 55 -10.03 -8.03 0.16
C THR A 55 -9.76 -7.79 -1.31
N GLU A 56 -8.70 -7.06 -1.67
CA GLU A 56 -8.38 -6.79 -3.07
C GLU A 56 -8.01 -8.07 -3.83
N ARG A 57 -7.28 -8.99 -3.20
CA ARG A 57 -6.97 -10.30 -3.80
C ARG A 57 -8.22 -11.11 -4.10
N ARG A 58 -9.18 -11.15 -3.16
CA ARG A 58 -10.44 -11.85 -3.36
C ARG A 58 -11.25 -11.20 -4.49
N ARG A 59 -11.34 -9.86 -4.48
CA ARG A 59 -11.97 -9.09 -5.56
C ARG A 59 -11.37 -9.43 -6.92
N ALA A 60 -10.05 -9.59 -7.00
CA ALA A 60 -9.37 -9.95 -8.24
C ALA A 60 -9.66 -11.40 -8.68
N LEU A 61 -9.64 -12.36 -7.74
CA LEU A 61 -9.85 -13.79 -8.04
C LEU A 61 -11.30 -14.19 -8.32
N GLU A 62 -12.27 -13.45 -7.77
CA GLU A 62 -13.70 -13.71 -7.92
C GLU A 62 -14.36 -12.87 -9.02
N SER A 63 -13.61 -11.95 -9.65
CA SER A 63 -14.13 -11.11 -10.72
C SER A 63 -14.23 -11.88 -12.03
N GLU A 64 -15.36 -11.74 -12.72
CA GLU A 64 -15.52 -12.25 -14.09
C GLU A 64 -14.85 -11.34 -15.14
N ASP A 65 -14.57 -10.08 -14.79
CA ASP A 65 -13.92 -9.11 -15.67
C ASP A 65 -13.11 -8.07 -14.88
N LEU A 66 -11.79 -8.13 -15.02
CA LEU A 66 -10.85 -7.20 -14.40
C LEU A 66 -10.55 -5.97 -15.25
N GLN A 67 -11.09 -5.86 -16.48
CA GLN A 67 -10.75 -4.79 -17.39
C GLN A 67 -10.97 -3.41 -16.77
N SER A 68 -12.12 -3.19 -16.13
CA SER A 68 -12.42 -1.89 -15.52
C SER A 68 -11.43 -1.54 -14.41
N LEU A 69 -11.02 -2.52 -13.61
CA LEU A 69 -10.04 -2.34 -12.53
C LEU A 69 -8.63 -2.06 -13.08
N LEU A 70 -8.22 -2.76 -14.12
CA LEU A 70 -6.91 -2.54 -14.75
C LEU A 70 -6.80 -1.18 -15.44
N ILE A 71 -7.91 -0.71 -16.04
CA ILE A 71 -7.97 0.65 -16.60
C ILE A 71 -7.86 1.69 -15.48
N GLU A 72 -8.59 1.51 -14.37
CA GLU A 72 -8.49 2.39 -13.20
C GLU A 72 -7.05 2.44 -12.68
N TYR A 73 -6.38 1.29 -12.52
CA TYR A 73 -4.98 1.23 -12.10
C TYR A 73 -4.03 1.89 -13.10
N SER A 74 -4.29 1.75 -14.41
CA SER A 74 -3.53 2.47 -15.42
C SER A 74 -3.68 3.99 -15.26
N GLU A 75 -4.88 4.48 -14.98
CA GLU A 75 -5.15 5.91 -14.80
C GLU A 75 -4.50 6.45 -13.52
N LEU A 76 -4.61 5.71 -12.41
CA LEU A 76 -3.93 6.04 -11.14
C LEU A 76 -2.40 6.05 -11.30
N THR A 77 -1.84 5.08 -12.04
CA THR A 77 -0.40 5.05 -12.30
C THR A 77 0.06 6.28 -13.10
N MET A 78 -0.76 6.74 -14.06
CA MET A 78 -0.45 7.97 -14.81
C MET A 78 -0.50 9.21 -13.91
N ASP A 79 -1.48 9.28 -13.01
CA ASP A 79 -1.56 10.35 -12.00
C ASP A 79 -0.31 10.37 -11.10
N ASP A 80 0.10 9.21 -10.57
CA ASP A 80 1.27 9.08 -9.69
C ASP A 80 2.55 9.51 -10.40
N ILE A 81 2.72 9.12 -11.67
CA ILE A 81 3.87 9.52 -12.48
C ILE A 81 3.83 11.03 -12.75
N LEU A 82 2.67 11.60 -13.07
CA LEU A 82 2.54 13.03 -13.33
C LEU A 82 2.86 13.85 -12.06
N GLU A 83 2.26 13.49 -10.93
CA GLU A 83 2.43 14.19 -9.66
C GLU A 83 3.90 14.14 -9.19
N ALA A 84 4.57 12.99 -9.36
CA ALA A 84 5.97 12.84 -8.99
C ALA A 84 6.97 13.63 -9.87
N ASN A 85 6.55 14.10 -11.05
CA ASN A 85 7.45 14.79 -12.00
C ASN A 85 7.16 16.27 -12.20
N ILE A 86 5.88 16.65 -12.28
CA ILE A 86 5.46 18.03 -12.53
C ILE A 86 4.76 18.60 -11.29
N GLY A 87 3.95 17.81 -10.57
CA GLY A 87 3.22 18.27 -9.39
C GLY A 87 2.07 19.22 -9.73
N SER A 88 0.96 19.09 -9.01
CA SER A 88 -0.29 19.81 -9.31
C SER A 88 -0.21 21.34 -9.21
N GLU A 89 0.70 21.87 -8.40
CA GLU A 89 0.86 23.31 -8.15
C GLU A 89 1.98 23.97 -8.98
N ALA A 90 2.72 23.19 -9.79
CA ALA A 90 3.86 23.73 -10.52
C ALA A 90 3.43 24.67 -11.66
N PRO A 91 4.09 25.85 -11.80
CA PRO A 91 3.91 26.72 -12.95
C PRO A 91 4.21 25.99 -14.25
N ARG A 92 3.43 26.27 -15.30
CA ARG A 92 3.57 25.63 -16.62
C ARG A 92 4.97 25.77 -17.22
N GLU A 93 5.67 26.85 -16.91
CA GLU A 93 7.03 27.13 -17.41
C GLU A 93 8.06 26.13 -16.86
N ASP A 94 7.79 25.53 -15.69
CA ASP A 94 8.68 24.58 -15.02
C ASP A 94 8.40 23.12 -15.43
N TRP A 95 7.44 22.89 -16.34
CA TRP A 95 7.06 21.54 -16.76
C TRP A 95 8.14 20.89 -17.63
N ASP A 96 8.84 19.93 -17.06
CA ASP A 96 9.81 19.10 -17.78
C ASP A 96 9.13 17.90 -18.45
N PHE A 97 8.64 18.13 -19.67
CA PHE A 97 7.99 17.09 -20.47
C PHE A 97 8.94 15.95 -20.86
N GLU A 98 10.22 16.23 -21.09
CA GLU A 98 11.20 15.20 -21.46
C GLU A 98 11.39 14.20 -20.33
N LYS A 99 11.56 14.70 -19.11
CA LYS A 99 11.68 13.87 -17.91
C LYS A 99 10.40 13.07 -17.64
N LEU A 100 9.23 13.69 -17.77
CA LEU A 100 7.94 13.02 -17.62
C LEU A 100 7.78 11.87 -18.63
N ILE A 101 8.05 12.14 -19.92
CA ILE A 101 7.94 11.15 -20.99
C ILE A 101 8.91 9.99 -20.75
N ALA A 102 10.17 10.27 -20.40
CA ALA A 102 11.15 9.24 -20.07
C ALA A 102 10.66 8.33 -18.93
N LYS A 103 10.02 8.92 -17.90
CA LYS A 103 9.45 8.16 -16.79
C LYS A 103 8.27 7.30 -17.21
N ILE A 104 7.35 7.82 -18.00
CA ILE A 104 6.19 7.08 -18.52
C ILE A 104 6.66 5.88 -19.38
N GLN A 105 7.61 6.10 -20.28
CA GLN A 105 8.13 5.07 -21.18
C GLN A 105 8.90 3.97 -20.44
N GLN A 106 9.49 4.28 -19.28
CA GLN A 106 10.10 3.27 -18.40
C GLN A 106 9.09 2.21 -17.94
N TYR A 107 7.84 2.60 -17.67
CA TYR A 107 6.79 1.70 -17.18
C TYR A 107 5.88 1.16 -18.29
N CYS A 108 5.68 1.92 -19.37
CA CYS A 108 4.81 1.54 -20.48
C CYS A 108 5.47 1.78 -21.84
N TYR A 109 6.03 0.72 -22.42
CA TYR A 109 6.68 0.76 -23.75
C TYR A 109 5.73 1.06 -24.91
N LEU A 110 4.41 1.00 -24.69
CA LEU A 110 3.41 1.30 -25.74
C LEU A 110 3.17 2.80 -25.93
N LEU A 111 3.73 3.65 -25.07
CA LEU A 111 3.62 5.12 -25.11
C LEU A 111 4.87 5.81 -25.68
N ASN A 112 5.61 5.10 -26.55
CA ASN A 112 6.82 5.62 -27.18
C ASN A 112 6.56 6.73 -28.23
N ASP A 113 5.30 6.98 -28.58
CA ASP A 113 4.91 8.04 -29.50
C ASP A 113 4.68 9.40 -28.81
N LEU A 114 4.74 9.45 -27.47
CA LEU A 114 4.68 10.71 -26.74
C LEU A 114 5.89 11.59 -27.05
N THR A 115 5.63 12.87 -27.34
CA THR A 115 6.66 13.88 -27.57
C THR A 115 6.31 15.15 -26.79
N PRO A 116 7.30 15.98 -26.42
CA PRO A 116 7.03 17.24 -25.73
C PRO A 116 6.05 18.13 -26.49
N ASP A 117 6.15 18.19 -27.82
CA ASP A 117 5.25 18.99 -28.67
C ASP A 117 3.80 18.53 -28.57
N ILE A 118 3.56 17.21 -28.54
CA ILE A 118 2.22 16.65 -28.39
C ILE A 118 1.67 17.01 -27.00
N LEU A 119 2.47 16.83 -25.94
CA LEU A 119 2.03 17.15 -24.58
C LEU A 119 1.73 18.64 -24.44
N ALA A 120 2.61 19.51 -24.93
CA ALA A 120 2.43 20.96 -24.90
C ALA A 120 1.18 21.41 -25.67
N THR A 121 0.89 20.78 -26.81
CA THR A 121 -0.29 21.10 -27.64
C THR A 121 -1.59 20.60 -27.02
N LYS A 122 -1.57 19.42 -26.39
CA LYS A 122 -2.78 18.75 -25.88
C LYS A 122 -3.14 19.11 -24.45
N SER A 123 -2.24 19.76 -23.71
CA SER A 123 -2.49 20.17 -22.34
C SER A 123 -2.29 21.67 -22.18
N ALA A 124 -3.33 22.41 -21.80
CA ALA A 124 -3.20 23.83 -21.44
C ALA A 124 -3.01 23.99 -19.92
N THR A 125 -3.69 23.14 -19.15
CA THR A 125 -3.66 23.08 -17.68
C THR A 125 -3.17 21.72 -17.18
N TYR A 126 -2.84 21.65 -15.89
CA TYR A 126 -2.42 20.39 -15.26
C TYR A 126 -3.48 19.30 -15.41
N GLU A 127 -4.76 19.67 -15.25
CA GLU A 127 -5.85 18.71 -15.41
C GLU A 127 -5.99 18.24 -16.87
N ASP A 128 -5.80 19.11 -17.87
CA ASP A 128 -5.80 18.67 -19.28
C ASP A 128 -4.66 17.68 -19.55
N LEU A 129 -3.48 17.91 -18.97
CA LEU A 129 -2.35 16.98 -19.09
C LEU A 129 -2.68 15.65 -18.45
N ARG A 130 -3.24 15.68 -17.24
CA ARG A 130 -3.66 14.50 -16.49
C ARG A 130 -4.70 13.69 -17.25
N GLU A 131 -5.77 14.32 -17.72
CA GLU A 131 -6.81 13.66 -18.52
C GLU A 131 -6.24 13.08 -19.82
N TYR A 132 -5.35 13.82 -20.49
CA TYR A 132 -4.67 13.32 -21.68
C TYR A 132 -3.84 12.06 -21.37
N LEU A 133 -3.04 12.06 -20.31
CA LEU A 133 -2.21 10.90 -19.93
C LEU A 133 -3.06 9.70 -19.53
N ARG A 134 -4.16 9.91 -18.80
CA ARG A 134 -5.15 8.86 -18.47
C ARG A 134 -5.74 8.23 -19.72
N LEU A 135 -6.18 9.05 -20.68
CA LEU A 135 -6.67 8.58 -21.98
C LEU A 135 -5.61 7.74 -22.69
N ARG A 136 -4.36 8.24 -22.77
CA ARG A 136 -3.26 7.51 -23.40
C ARG A 136 -2.95 6.18 -22.70
N GLY A 137 -3.02 6.14 -21.37
CA GLY A 137 -2.90 4.90 -20.59
C GLY A 137 -3.98 3.88 -20.93
N ARG A 138 -5.25 4.32 -21.01
CA ARG A 138 -6.37 3.48 -21.42
C ARG A 138 -6.19 2.93 -22.85
N GLU A 139 -5.77 3.76 -23.79
CA GLU A 139 -5.48 3.34 -25.17
C GLU A 139 -4.36 2.30 -25.21
N ALA A 140 -3.30 2.48 -24.42
CA ALA A 140 -2.20 1.53 -24.31
C ALA A 140 -2.68 0.17 -23.75
N TYR A 141 -3.55 0.19 -22.74
CA TYR A 141 -4.19 -1.02 -22.22
C TYR A 141 -4.97 -1.76 -23.30
N LEU A 142 -5.87 -1.07 -24.01
CA LEU A 142 -6.69 -1.67 -25.07
C LEU A 142 -5.82 -2.22 -26.21
N LYS A 143 -4.78 -1.49 -26.61
CA LYS A 143 -3.80 -1.95 -27.60
C LYS A 143 -3.10 -3.22 -27.14
N LYS A 144 -2.69 -3.29 -25.87
CA LYS A 144 -2.05 -4.49 -25.33
C LYS A 144 -3.02 -5.66 -25.29
N ARG A 145 -4.26 -5.45 -24.86
CA ARG A 145 -5.32 -6.46 -24.86
C ARG A 145 -5.52 -7.05 -26.26
N ASP A 146 -5.63 -6.19 -27.28
CA ASP A 146 -5.83 -6.62 -28.66
C ASP A 146 -4.60 -7.36 -29.23
N ILE A 147 -3.38 -7.04 -28.77
CA ILE A 147 -2.17 -7.81 -29.10
C ILE A 147 -2.24 -9.21 -28.47
N VAL A 148 -2.58 -9.30 -27.19
CA VAL A 148 -2.67 -10.58 -26.46
C VAL A 148 -3.77 -11.48 -27.05
N ASP A 149 -4.94 -10.91 -27.36
CA ASP A 149 -6.06 -11.67 -27.94
C ASP A 149 -5.75 -12.20 -29.35
N LYS A 150 -4.88 -11.50 -30.12
CA LYS A 150 -4.36 -12.02 -31.39
C LYS A 150 -3.39 -13.18 -31.22
N GLU A 151 -2.62 -13.22 -30.12
CA GLU A 151 -1.71 -14.32 -29.82
C GLU A 151 -2.46 -15.56 -29.33
N ALA A 152 -3.48 -15.36 -28.48
CA ALA A 152 -4.34 -16.42 -27.97
C ALA A 152 -5.76 -15.88 -27.73
N PRO A 153 -6.73 -16.17 -28.62
CA PRO A 153 -8.10 -15.70 -28.48
C PRO A 153 -8.72 -16.17 -27.18
N GLY A 154 -9.30 -15.26 -26.40
CA GLY A 154 -10.02 -15.60 -25.17
C GLY A 154 -9.15 -15.70 -23.90
N LEU A 155 -7.82 -15.55 -23.99
CA LEU A 155 -6.92 -15.59 -22.83
C LEU A 155 -7.27 -14.54 -21.77
N MET A 156 -7.82 -13.40 -22.19
CA MET A 156 -8.25 -12.31 -21.31
C MET A 156 -9.61 -12.57 -20.62
N LYS A 157 -10.35 -13.61 -21.01
CA LYS A 157 -11.63 -14.01 -20.41
C LYS A 157 -11.50 -15.25 -19.50
N GLU A 158 -10.39 -15.98 -19.61
CA GLU A 158 -10.10 -17.18 -18.83
C GLU A 158 -9.30 -16.89 -17.53
N ALA A 159 -8.88 -15.64 -17.34
CA ALA A 159 -8.12 -15.16 -16.17
C ALA A 159 -9.03 -14.41 -15.20
#